data_AF-A0A2W4RDN0-F1
#
_entry.id   AF-A0A2W4RDN0-F1
#
_cell.length_a   1.000
_cell.length_b   1.000
_cell.length_c   1.000
_cell.angle_alpha   90.00
_cell.angle_beta   90.00
_cell.angle_gamma   90.00
#
_symmetry.space_group_name_H-M   'P 1'
#
loop_
_entity.id
_entity.type
_entity.pdbx_description
1 polymer ?
#
loop_
_entity_poly.entity_id
_entity_poly.type
_entity_poly.pdbx_seq_one_letter_code
_entity_poly.pdbx_strand_id
1 'polypeptide(L)'
;MIWHCIRLTRQEYESGEVDIIRGSFRAAYISRNGPQGMALFGVWSDDGRNYLVYATPATERHFRPILDAYSATQEDPPRSRQQLEYLCGDEDGGNVLVG
;
A
#
# COMPACT_ATOMS: atom_id res chain seq x y z
N MET A 1 -9.63 11.73 -1.51
CA MET A 1 -8.15 11.78 -1.57
C MET A 1 -7.68 10.60 -2.39
N ILE A 2 -6.71 10.78 -3.29
CA ILE A 2 -6.26 9.73 -4.22
C ILE A 2 -5.18 8.88 -3.55
N TRP A 3 -5.35 7.55 -3.60
CA TRP A 3 -4.39 6.56 -3.12
C TRP A 3 -3.57 6.02 -4.30
N HIS A 4 -2.45 5.35 -4.00
CA HIS A 4 -1.69 4.61 -5.01
C HIS A 4 -1.92 3.11 -4.85
N CYS A 5 -2.07 2.40 -5.97
CA CYS A 5 -2.31 0.96 -6.02
C CYS A 5 -1.22 0.28 -6.86
N ILE A 6 -0.49 -0.64 -6.24
CA ILE A 6 0.38 -1.60 -6.93
C ILE A 6 -0.43 -2.87 -7.15
N ARG A 7 -0.42 -3.37 -8.39
CA ARG A 7 -1.05 -4.64 -8.75
C ARG A 7 0.01 -5.70 -8.93
N LEU A 8 -0.03 -6.71 -8.08
CA LEU A 8 0.81 -7.89 -8.21
C LEU A 8 -0.01 -9.01 -8.81
N THR A 9 0.52 -9.67 -9.82
CA THR A 9 0.02 -10.96 -10.27
C THR A 9 0.14 -11.98 -9.15
N ARG A 10 -0.63 -13.07 -9.25
CA ARG A 10 -0.51 -14.19 -8.33
C ARG A 10 0.93 -14.73 -8.22
N GLN A 11 1.66 -14.79 -9.33
CA GLN A 11 3.04 -15.26 -9.35
C GLN A 11 3.97 -14.34 -8.56
N GLU A 12 3.86 -13.03 -8.75
CA GLU A 12 4.65 -12.02 -8.01
C GLU A 12 4.35 -12.06 -6.51
N TYR A 13 3.07 -12.24 -6.15
CA TYR A 13 2.69 -12.46 -4.76
C TYR A 13 3.36 -13.72 -4.19
N GLU A 14 3.24 -14.85 -4.88
CA GLU A 14 3.80 -16.14 -4.44
C GLU A 14 5.34 -16.14 -4.42
N SER A 15 5.99 -15.30 -5.21
CA SER A 15 7.45 -15.09 -5.18
C SER A 15 7.92 -14.18 -4.04
N GLY A 16 7.01 -13.57 -3.28
CA GLY A 16 7.33 -12.74 -2.13
C GLY A 16 7.51 -11.25 -2.42
N GLU A 17 7.02 -10.73 -3.56
CA GLU A 17 7.14 -9.30 -3.89
C GLU A 17 6.47 -8.40 -2.83
N VAL A 18 5.42 -8.88 -2.16
CA VAL A 18 4.78 -8.18 -1.04
C VAL A 18 5.76 -7.94 0.10
N ASP A 19 6.64 -8.91 0.40
CA ASP A 19 7.65 -8.76 1.46
C ASP A 19 8.71 -7.73 1.08
N ILE A 20 9.09 -7.66 -0.19
CA ILE A 20 10.03 -6.67 -0.72
C ILE A 20 9.45 -5.26 -0.60
N ILE A 21 8.19 -5.07 -1.04
CA ILE A 21 7.48 -3.79 -0.93
C ILE A 21 7.34 -3.40 0.54
N ARG A 22 6.89 -4.32 1.40
CA ARG A 22 6.72 -4.09 2.84
C ARG A 22 8.04 -3.73 3.52
N GLY A 23 9.11 -4.45 3.22
CA GLY A 23 10.44 -4.18 3.76
C GLY A 23 10.97 -2.80 3.35
N SER A 24 10.84 -2.47 2.06
CA SER A 24 11.24 -1.18 1.52
C SER A 24 10.44 -0.03 2.14
N PHE A 25 9.13 -0.21 2.29
CA PHE A 25 8.26 0.77 2.91
C PHE A 25 8.61 0.98 4.37
N ARG A 26 8.83 -0.10 5.12
CA ARG A 26 9.21 -0.01 6.53
C ARG A 26 10.51 0.75 6.72
N ALA A 27 11.51 0.52 5.86
CA ALA A 27 12.76 1.27 5.86
C ALA A 27 12.52 2.76 5.60
N ALA A 28 11.69 3.10 4.61
CA ALA A 28 11.32 4.49 4.32
C ALA A 28 10.59 5.15 5.50
N TYR A 29 9.59 4.47 6.06
CA TYR A 29 8.81 4.93 7.22
C TYR A 29 9.71 5.25 8.42
N ILE A 30 10.60 4.33 8.80
CA ILE A 30 11.54 4.52 9.92
C ILE A 30 12.51 5.67 9.63
N SER A 31 13.09 5.71 8.42
CA SER A 31 14.05 6.76 8.04
C SER A 31 13.47 8.18 8.07
N ARG A 32 12.14 8.30 8.06
CA ARG A 32 11.39 9.55 8.09
C ARG A 32 10.68 9.79 9.43
N ASN A 33 11.09 9.07 10.48
CA ASN A 33 10.56 9.16 11.83
C ASN A 33 9.05 8.86 11.94
N GLY A 34 8.57 7.89 11.16
CA GLY A 34 7.19 7.45 11.18
C GLY A 34 6.18 8.54 10.81
N PRO A 35 6.13 8.97 9.54
CA PRO A 35 5.22 10.03 9.11
C PRO A 35 3.76 9.65 9.37
N GLN A 36 3.02 10.52 10.07
CA GLN A 36 1.58 10.35 10.27
C GLN A 36 0.85 10.19 8.94
N GLY A 37 -0.10 9.26 8.90
CA GLY A 37 -0.93 8.95 7.75
C GLY A 37 -0.27 8.06 6.70
N MET A 38 1.02 7.72 6.85
CA MET A 38 1.74 6.86 5.92
C MET A 38 1.53 5.39 6.29
N ALA A 39 0.71 4.70 5.50
CA ALA A 39 0.36 3.29 5.68
C ALA A 39 0.24 2.53 4.36
N LEU A 40 0.50 1.22 4.44
CA LEU A 40 0.28 0.21 3.41
C LEU A 40 -0.77 -0.79 3.84
N PHE A 41 -1.63 -1.15 2.88
CA PHE A 41 -2.66 -2.16 3.02
C PHE A 41 -2.62 -3.13 1.84
N GLY A 42 -3.09 -4.35 2.05
CA GLY A 42 -3.16 -5.40 1.04
C GLY A 42 -4.54 -6.00 0.95
N VAL A 43 -4.93 -6.47 -0.23
CA VAL A 43 -6.18 -7.23 -0.43
C VAL A 43 -6.10 -8.02 -1.73
N TRP A 44 -6.71 -9.20 -1.76
CA TRP A 44 -6.91 -9.92 -3.02
C TRP A 44 -8.04 -9.29 -3.82
N SER A 45 -7.87 -9.17 -5.13
CA SER A 45 -8.99 -8.82 -6.01
C SER A 45 -10.12 -9.86 -5.90
N ASP A 46 -11.35 -9.45 -6.17
CA ASP A 46 -12.54 -10.33 -6.07
C ASP A 46 -12.42 -11.60 -6.94
N ASP A 47 -11.71 -11.49 -8.07
CA ASP A 47 -11.43 -12.61 -8.97
C ASP A 47 -10.24 -13.49 -8.56
N GLY A 48 -9.54 -13.13 -7.47
CA GLY A 48 -8.38 -13.84 -6.92
C GLY A 48 -7.14 -13.85 -7.83
N ARG A 49 -7.11 -13.02 -8.89
CA ARG A 49 -6.02 -13.02 -9.87
C ARG A 49 -4.86 -12.11 -9.47
N ASN A 50 -5.14 -11.05 -8.73
CA ASN A 50 -4.16 -10.06 -8.33
C ASN A 50 -4.20 -9.82 -6.83
N TYR A 51 -3.03 -9.59 -6.24
CA TYR A 51 -2.92 -8.99 -4.93
C TYR A 51 -2.69 -7.49 -5.09
N LEU A 52 -3.56 -6.69 -4.49
CA LEU A 52 -3.56 -5.24 -4.58
C LEU A 52 -2.90 -4.68 -3.33
N VAL A 53 -1.83 -3.90 -3.52
CA VAL A 53 -1.15 -3.20 -2.45
C VAL A 53 -1.49 -1.71 -2.54
N TYR A 54 -2.18 -1.22 -1.53
CA TYR A 54 -2.67 0.14 -1.43
C TYR A 54 -1.78 0.98 -0.52
N ALA A 55 -1.28 2.09 -1.06
CA ALA A 55 -0.54 3.10 -0.34
C ALA A 55 -1.40 4.36 -0.14
N THR A 56 -1.52 4.77 1.11
CA THR A 56 -2.16 6.03 1.52
C THR A 56 -1.49 7.26 0.85
N PRO A 57 -2.20 8.39 0.69
CA PRO A 57 -1.67 9.59 0.02
C PRO A 57 -0.37 10.13 0.64
N ALA A 58 -0.24 10.04 1.97
CA ALA A 58 0.96 10.52 2.69
C ALA A 58 2.24 9.73 2.37
N THR A 59 2.10 8.56 1.74
CA THR A 59 3.20 7.68 1.31
C THR A 59 3.97 8.24 0.13
N GLU A 60 3.31 8.96 -0.78
CA GLU A 60 3.87 9.32 -2.09
C GLU A 60 5.23 10.02 -1.97
N ARG A 61 5.31 11.06 -1.14
CA ARG A 61 6.54 11.87 -0.95
C ARG A 61 7.75 11.07 -0.45
N HIS A 62 7.53 9.92 0.17
CA HIS A 62 8.58 9.13 0.83
C HIS A 62 8.87 7.81 0.13
N PHE A 63 7.95 7.37 -0.74
CA PHE A 63 7.98 6.04 -1.34
C PHE A 63 7.82 6.05 -2.87
N ARG A 64 7.85 7.25 -3.47
CA ARG A 64 7.74 7.46 -4.92
C ARG A 64 8.59 6.50 -5.77
N PRO A 65 9.88 6.23 -5.46
CA PRO A 65 10.69 5.35 -6.31
C PRO A 65 10.14 3.93 -6.44
N ILE A 66 9.58 3.37 -5.35
CA ILE A 66 8.96 2.04 -5.38
C ILE A 66 7.61 2.11 -6.10
N LEU A 67 6.81 3.16 -5.86
CA LEU A 67 5.55 3.35 -6.59
C LEU A 67 5.79 3.41 -8.11
N ASP A 68 6.82 4.12 -8.56
CA ASP A 68 7.18 4.20 -9.98
C ASP A 68 7.73 2.85 -10.50
N ALA A 69 8.59 2.17 -9.73
CA ALA A 69 9.17 0.87 -10.13
C ALA A 69 8.11 -0.22 -10.37
N TYR A 70 7.03 -0.21 -9.57
CA TYR A 70 5.91 -1.15 -9.70
C TYR A 70 4.76 -0.59 -10.54
N SER A 71 4.96 0.54 -11.25
CA SER A 71 3.94 1.17 -12.10
C SER A 71 2.60 1.39 -11.36
N ALA A 72 2.67 1.89 -10.11
CA ALA A 72 1.50 2.11 -9.28
C ALA A 72 0.53 3.10 -9.95
N THR A 73 -0.76 2.80 -9.85
CA THR A 73 -1.83 3.65 -10.40
C THR A 73 -2.49 4.45 -9.30
N GLN A 74 -2.94 5.66 -9.67
CA GLN A 74 -3.72 6.52 -8.79
C GLN A 74 -5.20 6.11 -8.80
N GLU A 75 -5.77 5.80 -7.65
CA GLU A 75 -7.13 5.28 -7.51
C GLU A 75 -7.85 5.87 -6.31
N ASP A 76 -9.19 5.77 -6.36
CA ASP A 76 -10.00 6.01 -5.18
C ASP A 76 -9.63 4.99 -4.09
N PRO A 77 -9.76 5.39 -2.81
CA PRO A 77 -9.54 4.46 -1.73
C PRO A 77 -10.46 3.23 -1.82
N PRO A 78 -10.01 2.08 -1.31
CA PRO A 78 -10.85 0.89 -1.21
C PRO A 78 -12.13 1.19 -0.43
N ARG A 79 -13.27 0.73 -0.93
CA ARG A 79 -14.60 1.05 -0.36
C ARG A 79 -14.82 0.51 1.04
N SER A 80 -14.13 -0.56 1.43
CA SER A 80 -14.27 -1.16 2.75
C SER A 80 -12.91 -1.47 3.36
N ARG A 81 -12.66 -0.92 4.54
CA ARG A 81 -11.47 -1.20 5.32
C ARG A 81 -11.47 -2.60 5.94
N GLN A 82 -12.63 -3.22 6.11
CA GLN A 82 -12.74 -4.55 6.72
C GLN A 82 -12.14 -5.66 5.84
N GLN A 83 -11.98 -5.40 4.54
CA GLN A 83 -11.36 -6.32 3.59
C GLN A 83 -9.86 -6.08 3.44
N LEU A 84 -9.33 -5.01 4.02
CA LEU A 84 -7.93 -4.64 3.91
C LEU A 84 -7.11 -5.30 5.01
N GLU A 85 -6.10 -6.05 4.61
CA GLU A 85 -5.01 -6.48 5.45
C GLU A 85 -4.08 -5.30 5.72
N TYR A 86 -3.81 -4.99 6.98
CA TYR A 86 -2.79 -4.00 7.32
C TYR A 86 -1.39 -4.61 7.11
N LEU A 87 -0.54 -3.93 6.33
CA LEU A 87 0.80 -4.41 6.02
C LEU A 87 1.90 -3.69 6.81
N CYS A 88 1.86 -2.35 6.89
CA CYS A 88 2.89 -1.55 7.57
C CYS A 88 2.52 -0.06 7.70
N GLY A 89 3.12 0.65 8.67
CA GLY A 89 3.09 2.11 8.80
C GLY A 89 2.34 2.62 10.02
N ASP A 90 1.62 3.72 9.82
CA ASP A 90 0.69 4.29 10.78
C ASP A 90 -0.66 3.58 10.65
N GLU A 91 -1.02 2.69 11.58
CA GLU A 91 -2.30 1.95 11.55
C GLU A 91 -3.51 2.89 11.45
N ASP A 92 -3.41 4.11 11.98
CA ASP A 92 -4.45 5.13 11.91
C ASP A 92 -4.49 5.89 10.59
N GLY A 93 -3.50 5.71 9.70
CA GLY A 93 -3.47 6.33 8.38
C GLY A 93 -4.64 5.91 7.47
N GLY A 94 -5.26 4.77 7.76
CA GLY A 94 -6.51 4.33 7.12
C GLY A 94 -7.78 5.00 7.66
N ASN A 95 -7.73 5.77 8.76
CA ASN A 95 -8.91 6.44 9.34
C ASN A 95 -9.43 7.58 8.46
N VAL A 96 -8.66 8.01 7.46
CA VAL A 96 -9.07 9.01 6.45
C VAL A 96 -10.16 8.47 5.49
N LEU A 97 -10.52 7.19 5.61
CA LEU A 97 -11.62 6.55 4.87
C LEU A 97 -13.01 6.82 5.46
N VAL A 98 -13.09 7.42 6.66
CA VAL A 98 -14.36 7.73 7.34
C VAL A 98 -14.35 9.21 7.73
N GLY A 99 -14.63 10.07 6.75
CA GLY A 99 -14.83 11.50 6.90
C GLY A 99 -15.73 12.03 5.81
#